data_AF-A0A227J5Z0-F1
#
_entry.id   AF-A0A227J5Z0-F1
#
_cell.length_a   1.000
_cell.length_b   1.000
_cell.length_c   1.000
_cell.angle_alpha   90.00
_cell.angle_beta   90.00
_cell.angle_gamma   90.00
#
_symmetry.space_group_name_H-M   'P 1'
#
loop_
_entity.id
_entity.type
_entity.pdbx_description
1 polymer ?
#
loop_
_entity_poly.entity_id
_entity_poly.type
_entity_poly.pdbx_seq_one_letter_code
_entity_poly.pdbx_strand_id
1 'polypeptide(L)'
;GSLAFITEAKLNLTPIPKARTLVNVKYNSFDSALRNAPFMVEAKALSVETVDSKVLNLAKQDIVWHTVSDLITDVPNKEMLGINMVEYAGQDEEEVTAQVEALTAKLDIMLE
;
A
#
# COMPACT_ATOMS: atom_id res chain seq x y z
N GLY A 1 -30.11 1.33 -1.21
CA GLY A 1 -30.95 2.42 -0.66
C GLY A 1 -32.25 2.62 -1.43
N SER A 2 -32.95 1.57 -1.85
CA SER A 2 -34.25 1.67 -2.54
C SER A 2 -35.47 1.65 -1.60
N LEU A 3 -35.26 1.39 -0.31
CA LEU A 3 -36.34 1.11 0.66
C LEU A 3 -36.54 2.22 1.71
N ALA A 4 -35.48 2.91 2.08
CA ALA A 4 -35.53 3.96 3.09
C ALA A 4 -34.28 4.86 3.00
N PHE A 5 -34.36 6.02 3.66
CA PHE A 5 -33.26 6.94 3.86
C PHE A 5 -32.66 6.76 5.26
N ILE A 6 -31.33 6.67 5.34
CA ILE A 6 -30.61 6.66 6.62
C ILE A 6 -30.39 8.12 7.02
N THR A 7 -30.89 8.50 8.20
CA THR A 7 -30.70 9.85 8.76
C THR A 7 -29.53 9.90 9.73
N GLU A 8 -29.28 8.82 10.47
CA GLU A 8 -28.21 8.71 11.46
C GLU A 8 -27.65 7.28 11.49
N ALA A 9 -26.38 7.15 11.85
CA ALA A 9 -25.73 5.86 12.06
C ALA A 9 -24.79 5.93 13.27
N LYS A 10 -24.89 4.94 14.16
CA LYS A 10 -23.90 4.72 15.22
C LYS A 10 -22.81 3.80 14.69
N LEU A 11 -21.58 4.27 14.68
CA LEU A 11 -20.43 3.53 14.17
C LEU A 11 -19.60 2.94 15.32
N ASN A 12 -19.03 1.77 15.09
CA ASN A 12 -18.00 1.20 15.96
C ASN A 12 -16.64 1.69 15.46
N LEU A 13 -15.92 2.47 16.27
CA LEU A 13 -14.65 3.08 15.90
C LEU A 13 -13.47 2.30 16.45
N THR A 14 -12.39 2.24 15.70
CA THR A 14 -11.09 1.74 16.16
C THR A 14 -10.28 2.87 16.79
N PRO A 15 -9.40 2.58 17.77
CA PRO A 15 -8.46 3.56 18.31
C PRO A 15 -7.50 4.08 17.23
N ILE A 16 -7.06 5.33 17.36
CA ILE A 16 -6.04 5.91 16.49
C ILE A 16 -4.72 5.15 16.72
N PRO A 17 -4.06 4.63 15.66
CA PRO A 17 -2.78 3.94 15.79
C PRO A 17 -1.68 4.90 16.25
N LYS A 18 -0.72 4.40 17.03
CA LYS A 18 0.45 5.16 17.51
C LYS A 18 1.61 5.11 16.52
N ALA A 19 1.73 4.01 15.78
CA ALA A 19 2.73 3.81 14.75
C ALA A 19 2.03 3.44 13.43
N ARG A 20 2.55 3.96 12.32
CA ARG A 20 2.06 3.68 10.97
C ARG A 20 3.21 3.74 9.97
N THR A 21 3.31 2.71 9.14
CA THR A 21 4.32 2.59 8.09
C THR A 21 3.67 2.12 6.79
N LEU A 22 4.08 2.73 5.68
CA LEU A 22 3.64 2.36 4.33
C LEU A 22 4.84 1.81 3.54
N VAL A 23 4.68 0.64 2.95
CA VAL A 23 5.69 0.00 2.11
C VAL A 23 5.24 0.04 0.66
N ASN A 24 6.02 0.70 -0.20
CA ASN A 24 5.76 0.85 -1.63
C ASN A 24 6.50 -0.23 -2.42
N VAL A 25 5.77 -1.22 -2.93
CA VAL A 25 6.33 -2.32 -3.74
C VAL A 25 6.06 -2.05 -5.21
N LYS A 26 7.12 -1.88 -6.01
CA LYS A 26 7.06 -1.46 -7.41
C LYS A 26 7.16 -2.66 -8.34
N TYR A 27 6.33 -2.69 -9.38
CA TYR A 27 6.26 -3.78 -10.33
C TYR A 27 6.45 -3.29 -11.77
N ASN A 28 7.08 -4.12 -12.59
CA ASN A 28 7.23 -3.88 -14.03
C ASN A 28 6.00 -4.29 -14.85
N SER A 29 4.97 -4.84 -14.22
CA SER A 29 3.66 -5.07 -14.82
C SER A 29 2.56 -5.04 -13.76
N PHE A 30 1.35 -4.67 -14.16
CA PHE A 30 0.19 -4.70 -13.28
C PHE A 30 -0.22 -6.13 -12.89
N ASP A 31 -0.09 -7.10 -13.82
CA ASP A 31 -0.38 -8.52 -13.54
C ASP A 31 0.56 -9.06 -12.44
N SER A 32 1.84 -8.68 -12.45
CA SER A 32 2.79 -9.03 -11.38
C SER A 32 2.37 -8.43 -10.03
N ALA A 33 1.86 -7.20 -10.01
CA ALA A 33 1.35 -6.58 -8.79
C ALA A 33 0.14 -7.35 -8.23
N LEU A 34 -0.81 -7.74 -9.10
CA LEU A 34 -1.99 -8.52 -8.71
C LEU A 34 -1.64 -9.93 -8.22
N ARG A 35 -0.71 -10.62 -8.89
CA ARG A 35 -0.26 -11.96 -8.47
C ARG A 35 0.44 -11.95 -7.12
N ASN A 36 1.09 -10.85 -6.77
CA ASN A 36 1.79 -10.69 -5.49
C ASN A 36 0.87 -10.16 -4.37
N ALA A 37 -0.29 -9.58 -4.69
CA ALA A 37 -1.21 -9.06 -3.67
C ALA A 37 -1.62 -10.09 -2.60
N PRO A 38 -1.92 -11.37 -2.91
CA PRO A 38 -2.23 -12.38 -1.89
C PRO A 38 -1.11 -12.58 -0.86
N PHE A 39 0.15 -12.56 -1.31
CA PHE A 39 1.31 -12.68 -0.42
C PHE A 39 1.40 -11.48 0.56
N MET A 40 1.03 -10.28 0.12
CA MET A 40 0.97 -9.09 0.98
C MET A 40 -0.14 -9.19 2.03
N VAL A 41 -1.29 -9.79 1.68
CA VAL A 41 -2.39 -10.05 2.61
C VAL A 41 -1.97 -11.06 3.69
N GLU A 42 -1.23 -12.11 3.30
CA GLU A 42 -0.66 -13.09 4.24
C GLU A 42 0.37 -12.46 5.19
N ALA A 43 0.98 -11.33 4.81
CA ALA A 43 1.88 -10.57 5.67
C ALA A 43 1.17 -9.78 6.79
N LYS A 44 -0.15 -10.01 6.99
CA LYS A 44 -0.98 -9.39 8.04
C LYS A 44 -0.94 -7.86 8.05
N ALA A 45 -0.83 -7.27 6.87
CA ALA A 45 -0.96 -5.84 6.70
C ALA A 45 -2.36 -5.36 7.09
N LEU A 46 -2.46 -4.11 7.54
CA LEU A 46 -3.74 -3.46 7.79
C LEU A 46 -4.50 -3.23 6.49
N SER A 47 -3.78 -2.83 5.44
CA SER A 47 -4.32 -2.66 4.09
C SER A 47 -3.28 -3.00 3.03
N VAL A 48 -3.76 -3.43 1.87
CA VAL A 48 -2.99 -3.60 0.63
C VAL A 48 -3.78 -2.97 -0.50
N GLU A 49 -3.25 -1.90 -1.06
CA GLU A 49 -3.86 -1.20 -2.19
C GLU A 49 -3.01 -1.37 -3.44
N THR A 50 -3.63 -1.78 -4.55
CA THR A 50 -2.94 -2.02 -5.82
C THR A 50 -3.37 -0.97 -6.84
N VAL A 51 -2.40 -0.27 -7.42
CA VAL A 51 -2.64 0.80 -8.40
C VAL A 51 -2.00 0.42 -9.73
N ASP A 52 -2.76 0.56 -10.82
CA ASP A 52 -2.28 0.30 -12.19
C ASP A 52 -1.46 1.47 -12.75
N SER A 53 -0.78 1.22 -13.87
CA SER A 53 0.02 2.23 -14.56
C SER A 53 -0.80 3.43 -15.03
N LYS A 54 -2.08 3.26 -15.37
CA LYS A 54 -2.93 4.34 -15.86
C LYS A 54 -3.24 5.34 -14.75
N VAL A 55 -3.72 4.86 -13.61
CA VAL A 55 -4.02 5.68 -12.43
C VAL A 55 -2.75 6.31 -11.89
N LEU A 56 -1.64 5.56 -11.83
CA LEU A 56 -0.35 6.09 -11.41
C LEU A 56 0.14 7.21 -12.33
N ASN A 57 0.04 7.06 -13.65
CA ASN A 57 0.45 8.09 -14.60
C ASN A 57 -0.46 9.33 -14.55
N LEU A 58 -1.76 9.14 -14.26
CA LEU A 58 -2.66 10.27 -14.00
C LEU A 58 -2.25 10.99 -12.71
N ALA A 59 -1.91 10.26 -11.65
CA ALA A 59 -1.45 10.85 -10.39
C ALA A 59 -0.16 11.66 -10.57
N LYS A 60 0.77 11.19 -11.42
CA LYS A 60 2.02 11.91 -11.77
C LYS A 60 1.79 13.28 -12.43
N GLN A 61 0.62 13.51 -13.03
CA GLN A 61 0.26 14.78 -13.67
C GLN A 61 -0.40 15.77 -12.71
N ASP A 62 -0.80 15.32 -11.52
CA ASP A 62 -1.44 16.15 -10.52
C ASP A 62 -0.39 16.98 -9.74
N ILE A 63 -0.76 18.19 -9.33
CA ILE A 63 0.12 19.09 -8.56
C ILE A 63 0.59 18.45 -7.24
N VAL A 64 -0.22 17.57 -6.65
CA VAL A 64 0.10 16.87 -5.40
C VAL A 64 1.26 15.88 -5.59
N TRP A 65 1.54 15.44 -6.82
CA TRP A 65 2.65 14.50 -7.07
C TRP A 65 3.98 14.99 -6.51
N HIS A 66 4.26 16.29 -6.62
CA HIS A 66 5.50 16.89 -6.14
C HIS A 66 5.71 16.78 -4.63
N THR A 67 4.66 16.53 -3.85
CA THR A 67 4.78 16.36 -2.39
C THR A 67 5.13 14.92 -1.99
N VAL A 68 4.97 13.96 -2.90
CA VAL A 68 5.14 12.51 -2.63
C VAL A 68 6.12 11.82 -3.58
N SER A 69 6.59 12.48 -4.64
CA SER A 69 7.42 11.87 -5.68
C SER A 69 8.70 11.22 -5.15
N ASP A 70 9.28 11.79 -4.09
CA ASP A 70 10.51 11.29 -3.47
C ASP A 70 10.30 9.94 -2.77
N LEU A 71 9.05 9.58 -2.46
CA LEU A 71 8.68 8.28 -1.87
C LEU A 71 8.42 7.21 -2.94
N ILE A 72 8.31 7.60 -4.21
CA ILE A 72 8.01 6.73 -5.35
C ILE A 72 9.02 6.97 -6.47
N THR A 73 10.30 6.75 -6.15
CA THR A 73 11.42 6.91 -7.08
C THR A 73 11.44 5.87 -8.19
N ASP A 74 11.94 6.23 -9.36
CA ASP A 74 12.13 5.26 -10.45
C ASP A 74 13.26 4.26 -10.12
N VAL A 75 13.14 3.04 -10.62
CA VAL A 75 14.18 2.01 -10.50
C VAL A 75 14.98 1.97 -11.82
N PRO A 76 16.32 2.10 -11.80
CA PRO A 76 17.11 2.11 -13.02
C PRO A 76 16.81 0.91 -13.93
N ASN A 77 16.63 1.18 -15.23
CA ASN A 77 16.32 0.19 -16.27
C ASN A 77 15.01 -0.60 -16.07
N LYS A 78 14.09 -0.13 -15.21
CA LYS A 78 12.76 -0.74 -15.03
C LYS A 78 11.68 0.32 -15.18
N GLU A 79 10.69 0.03 -16.02
CA GLU A 79 9.47 0.81 -16.07
C GLU A 79 8.56 0.39 -14.91
N MET A 80 7.98 1.35 -14.19
CA MET A 80 7.02 1.08 -13.12
C MET A 80 5.61 1.09 -13.70
N LEU A 81 5.04 -0.10 -13.87
CA LEU A 81 3.70 -0.32 -14.45
C LEU A 81 2.65 -0.80 -13.44
N GLY A 82 3.04 -0.92 -12.17
CA GLY A 82 2.13 -1.18 -11.07
C GLY A 82 2.82 -0.91 -9.73
N ILE A 83 2.01 -0.63 -8.71
CA ILE A 83 2.49 -0.44 -7.34
C ILE A 83 1.50 -1.06 -6.36
N ASN A 84 2.02 -1.81 -5.38
CA ASN A 84 1.29 -2.20 -4.19
C ASN A 84 1.73 -1.29 -3.03
N MET A 85 0.77 -0.70 -2.34
CA MET A 85 0.97 0.07 -1.12
C MET A 85 0.48 -0.77 0.05
N VAL A 86 1.42 -1.22 0.89
CA VAL A 86 1.15 -2.09 2.03
C VAL A 86 1.24 -1.28 3.31
N GLU A 87 0.13 -1.14 4.02
CA GLU A 87 0.06 -0.35 5.26
C GLU A 87 0.12 -1.26 6.49
N TYR A 88 1.02 -0.93 7.41
CA TYR A 88 1.02 -1.44 8.78
C TYR A 88 0.69 -0.30 9.73
N ALA A 89 -0.25 -0.52 10.65
CA ALA A 89 -0.51 0.43 11.72
C ALA A 89 -0.93 -0.29 12.99
N GLY A 90 -0.43 0.18 14.13
CA GLY A 90 -0.58 -0.50 15.40
C GLY A 90 -0.47 0.42 16.60
N GLN A 91 -0.61 -0.17 17.79
CA GLN A 91 -0.43 0.53 19.07
C GLN A 91 1.00 0.40 19.61
N ASP A 92 1.78 -0.51 19.04
CA ASP A 92 3.17 -0.79 19.41
C ASP A 92 4.08 -0.55 18.19
N GLU A 93 5.06 0.32 18.36
CA GLU A 93 6.02 0.68 17.31
C GLU A 93 7.00 -0.46 17.02
N GLU A 94 7.38 -1.24 18.03
CA GLU A 94 8.27 -2.39 17.86
C GLU A 94 7.58 -3.49 17.06
N GLU A 95 6.28 -3.72 17.31
CA GLU A 95 5.47 -4.67 16.53
C GLU A 95 5.37 -4.24 15.06
N VAL A 96 5.05 -2.97 14.79
CA VAL A 96 4.95 -2.45 13.42
C VAL A 96 6.29 -2.55 12.71
N THR A 97 7.39 -2.22 13.40
CA THR A 97 8.75 -2.32 12.84
C THR A 97 9.08 -3.77 12.48
N ALA A 98 8.82 -4.72 13.38
CA ALA A 98 9.06 -6.14 13.12
C ALA A 98 8.23 -6.70 11.96
N GLN A 99 6.97 -6.23 11.81
CA GLN A 99 6.12 -6.61 10.67
C GLN A 99 6.69 -6.09 9.34
N VAL A 100 7.15 -4.84 9.32
CA VAL A 100 7.79 -4.24 8.14
C VAL A 100 9.07 -4.98 7.79
N GLU A 101 9.95 -5.25 8.75
CA GLU A 101 11.19 -6.01 8.55
C GLU A 101 10.91 -7.42 8.00
N ALA A 102 9.91 -8.11 8.54
CA ALA A 102 9.52 -9.43 8.06
C ALA A 102 8.98 -9.39 6.62
N LEU A 103 8.24 -8.34 6.25
CA LEU A 103 7.79 -8.16 4.87
C LEU A 103 8.96 -7.88 3.93
N THR A 104 9.83 -6.91 4.27
CA THR A 104 10.94 -6.51 3.41
C THR A 104 11.94 -7.66 3.22
N ALA A 105 12.23 -8.43 4.27
CA ALA A 105 13.11 -9.60 4.16
C ALA A 105 12.57 -10.65 3.18
N LYS A 106 11.25 -10.89 3.18
CA LYS A 106 10.64 -11.82 2.21
C LYS A 106 10.65 -11.24 0.79
N LEU A 107 10.44 -9.94 0.64
CA LEU A 107 10.52 -9.26 -0.65
C LEU A 107 11.94 -9.35 -1.25
N ASP A 108 12.97 -9.18 -0.42
CA ASP A 108 14.36 -9.30 -0.86
C ASP A 108 14.67 -10.69 -1.42
N ILE A 109 14.18 -11.75 -0.76
CA ILE A 109 14.31 -13.13 -1.25
C ILE A 109 13.61 -13.33 -2.62
N MET A 110 12.52 -12.61 -2.88
CA MET A 110 11.78 -12.70 -4.16
C MET A 110 12.42 -11.86 -5.29
N LEU A 111 13.36 -10.97 -4.96
CA LEU A 111 14.10 -10.17 -5.93
C LEU A 111 15.35 -10.88 -6.45
N GLU A 112 15.85 -11.87 -5.71
CA GLU A 112 16.91 -12.81 -6.12
C GLU A 112 16.40 -13.87 -7.12
#